data_AF-A0A820C1B6-F1
#
_entry.id   AF-A0A820C1B6-F1
#
_cell.length_a   1.000
_cell.length_b   1.000
_cell.length_c   1.000
_cell.angle_alpha   90.00
_cell.angle_beta   90.00
_cell.angle_gamma   90.00
#
_symmetry.space_group_name_H-M   'P 1'
#
loop_
_entity.id
_entity.type
_entity.pdbx_description
1 polymer ?
#
loop_
_entity_poly.entity_id
_entity_poly.type
_entity_poly.pdbx_seq_one_letter_code
_entity_poly.pdbx_strand_id
1 'polypeptide(L)'
;MSQPLVNQTKRLPSTFIEENVSITCIEHLSNELLYEVFDYLDGCEIYRVFCNLNSRFQYLITCLSFLLKIKIRPRTQSELMQSYENIILPNRHRLLSLSFEETK
;
A
#
# COMPACT_ATOMS: atom_id res chain seq x y z
N MET A 1 -14.23 55.06 21.39
CA MET A 1 -12.89 54.67 20.92
C MET A 1 -12.31 53.66 21.89
N SER A 2 -12.34 52.36 21.57
CA SER A 2 -11.60 51.31 22.29
C SER A 2 -11.40 50.07 21.42
N GLN A 3 -10.16 49.82 21.00
CA GLN A 3 -9.52 48.53 20.69
C GLN A 3 -7.99 48.74 20.81
N PRO A 4 -7.14 47.71 20.99
CA PRO A 4 -7.41 46.28 21.25
C PRO A 4 -6.61 45.72 22.47
N LEU A 5 -6.98 44.53 22.95
CA LEU A 5 -6.07 43.65 23.71
C LEU A 5 -5.78 42.42 22.84
N VAL A 6 -4.57 42.36 22.31
CA VAL A 6 -4.03 41.24 21.54
C VAL A 6 -3.71 40.10 22.51
N ASN A 7 -4.54 39.06 22.54
CA ASN A 7 -4.19 37.81 23.22
C ASN A 7 -3.37 36.93 22.26
N GLN A 8 -2.04 37.08 22.33
CA GLN A 8 -1.09 36.10 21.81
C GLN A 8 -1.05 34.88 22.75
N THR A 9 -1.95 33.93 22.54
CA THR A 9 -1.78 32.60 23.12
C THR A 9 -0.75 31.86 22.28
N LYS A 10 0.47 31.79 22.81
CA LYS A 10 1.61 31.00 22.32
C LYS A 10 1.13 29.61 21.90
N ARG A 11 1.17 29.29 20.60
CA ARG A 11 1.11 27.91 20.14
C ARG A 11 2.37 27.22 20.66
N LEU A 12 2.20 26.24 21.55
CA LEU A 12 3.29 25.33 21.88
C LEU A 12 3.77 24.65 20.59
N PRO A 13 5.08 24.44 20.40
CA PRO A 13 5.58 23.62 19.32
C PRO A 13 5.00 22.22 19.49
N SER A 14 4.41 21.68 18.43
CA SER A 14 4.04 20.28 18.33
C SER A 14 5.31 19.45 18.42
N THR A 15 5.70 19.12 19.64
CA THR A 15 6.71 18.12 19.94
C THR A 15 6.26 16.83 19.29
N PHE A 16 6.95 16.44 18.22
CA PHE A 16 7.02 15.05 17.77
C PHE A 16 7.54 14.25 18.95
N ILE A 17 6.62 13.66 19.72
CA ILE A 17 6.97 12.60 20.64
C ILE A 17 7.24 11.40 19.73
N GLU A 18 8.52 11.12 19.46
CA GLU A 18 8.93 9.77 19.07
C GLU A 18 8.62 8.87 20.27
N GLU A 19 7.36 8.44 20.37
CA GLU A 19 7.07 7.29 21.19
C GLU A 19 7.91 6.15 20.60
N ASN A 20 8.80 5.59 21.41
CA ASN A 20 9.52 4.35 21.12
C ASN A 20 8.49 3.22 21.04
N VAL A 21 7.69 3.22 19.97
CA VAL A 21 6.77 2.14 19.66
C VAL A 21 7.65 0.98 19.23
N SER A 22 7.78 -0.01 20.11
CA SER A 22 8.40 -1.29 19.75
C SER A 22 7.54 -1.93 18.65
N ILE A 23 8.01 -1.85 17.40
CA ILE A 23 7.35 -2.48 16.27
C ILE A 23 7.59 -3.99 16.37
N THR A 24 6.62 -4.70 16.93
CA THR A 24 6.67 -6.17 17.05
C THR A 24 5.89 -6.88 15.94
N CYS A 25 5.11 -6.14 15.15
CA CYS A 25 4.20 -6.66 14.14
C CYS A 25 4.32 -5.86 12.84
N ILE A 26 4.20 -6.51 11.69
CA ILE A 26 4.26 -5.86 10.37
C ILE A 26 3.11 -4.85 10.20
N GLU A 27 1.97 -5.10 10.85
CA GLU A 27 0.80 -4.22 10.92
C GLU A 27 1.06 -2.93 11.70
N HIS A 28 2.21 -2.74 12.33
CA HIS A 28 2.57 -1.49 12.99
C HIS A 28 3.56 -0.66 12.16
N LEU A 29 4.07 -1.18 11.04
CA LEU A 29 4.87 -0.39 10.10
C LEU A 29 4.02 0.73 9.50
N SER A 30 4.65 1.86 9.17
CA SER A 30 3.98 2.96 8.48
C SER A 30 3.55 2.56 7.06
N ASN A 31 2.61 3.30 6.47
CA ASN A 31 2.15 3.00 5.11
C ASN A 31 3.28 3.17 4.10
N GLU A 32 4.15 4.17 4.29
CA GLU A 32 5.30 4.45 3.43
C GLU A 32 6.25 3.24 3.39
N LEU A 33 6.61 2.68 4.55
CA LEU A 33 7.47 1.49 4.62
C LEU A 33 6.80 0.27 3.99
N LEU A 34 5.49 0.09 4.17
CA LEU A 34 4.77 -1.01 3.54
C LEU A 34 4.73 -0.87 2.01
N TYR A 35 4.54 0.35 1.49
CA TYR A 35 4.60 0.59 0.05
C TYR A 35 6.01 0.37 -0.50
N GLU A 36 7.05 0.75 0.24
CA GLU A 36 8.43 0.46 -0.12
C GLU A 36 8.67 -1.05 -0.18
N VAL A 37 8.20 -1.83 0.79
CA VAL A 37 8.26 -3.30 0.75
C VAL A 37 7.51 -3.87 -0.45
N PHE A 38 6.31 -3.36 -0.73
CA PHE A 38 5.50 -3.80 -1.87
C PHE A 38 6.17 -3.50 -3.22
N ASP A 39 6.98 -2.47 -3.32
CA ASP A 39 7.72 -2.14 -4.55
C ASP A 39 8.75 -3.21 -4.96
N TYR A 40 9.18 -4.06 -4.02
CA TYR A 40 10.05 -5.21 -4.28
C TYR A 40 9.27 -6.50 -4.63
N LEU A 41 7.95 -6.50 -4.47
CA LEU A 41 7.11 -7.67 -4.67
C LEU A 41 6.33 -7.60 -5.99
N ASP A 42 5.92 -8.77 -6.47
CA ASP A 42 5.00 -8.87 -7.59
C ASP A 42 3.57 -8.49 -7.17
N GLY A 43 2.87 -7.72 -8.00
CA GLY A 43 1.52 -7.25 -7.71
C GLY A 43 0.50 -8.37 -7.53
N CYS A 44 0.62 -9.50 -8.24
CA CYS A 44 -0.25 -10.65 -8.01
C CYS A 44 0.07 -11.32 -6.66
N GLU A 45 1.34 -11.43 -6.29
CA GLU A 45 1.74 -11.98 -4.99
C GLU A 45 1.29 -11.07 -3.84
N ILE A 46 1.40 -9.75 -3.98
CA ILE A 46 0.87 -8.79 -3.02
C ILE A 46 -0.63 -9.01 -2.81
N TYR A 47 -1.39 -9.10 -3.91
CA TYR A 47 -2.83 -9.36 -3.84
C TYR A 47 -3.15 -10.69 -3.16
N ARG A 48 -2.48 -11.78 -3.54
CA ARG A 48 -2.77 -13.11 -3.01
C ARG A 48 -2.41 -13.25 -1.54
N VAL A 49 -1.26 -12.71 -1.13
CA VAL A 49 -0.73 -12.88 0.23
C VAL A 49 -1.34 -11.86 1.19
N PHE A 50 -1.41 -10.58 0.82
CA PHE A 50 -1.71 -9.50 1.76
C PHE A 50 -3.16 -9.01 1.71
N CYS A 51 -3.88 -9.16 0.59
CA CYS A 51 -5.23 -8.60 0.46
C CYS A 51 -6.25 -9.18 1.45
N ASN A 52 -5.99 -10.38 1.97
CA ASN A 52 -6.88 -11.08 2.90
C ASN A 52 -6.30 -11.23 4.32
N LEU A 53 -5.14 -10.61 4.64
CA LEU A 53 -4.54 -10.73 5.98
C LEU A 53 -5.38 -10.01 7.04
N ASN A 54 -5.74 -8.76 6.76
CA ASN A 54 -6.62 -7.95 7.60
C ASN A 54 -7.13 -6.74 6.80
N SER A 55 -8.08 -6.00 7.38
CA SER A 55 -8.70 -4.83 6.76
C SER A 55 -7.71 -3.72 6.43
N ARG A 56 -6.63 -3.57 7.20
CA ARG A 56 -5.58 -2.57 6.94
C ARG A 56 -4.86 -2.88 5.62
N PHE A 57 -4.37 -4.10 5.45
CA PHE A 57 -3.70 -4.49 4.21
C PHE A 57 -4.65 -4.49 3.02
N GLN A 58 -5.88 -4.97 3.20
CA GLN A 58 -6.91 -4.88 2.17
C GLN A 58 -7.12 -3.43 1.71
N TYR A 59 -7.21 -2.49 2.64
CA TYR A 59 -7.33 -1.06 2.32
C TYR A 59 -6.11 -0.53 1.57
N LEU A 60 -4.90 -0.83 2.04
CA LEU A 60 -3.66 -0.38 1.38
C LEU A 60 -3.57 -0.87 -0.08
N ILE A 61 -3.96 -2.13 -0.30
CA ILE A 61 -3.86 -2.80 -1.60
C ILE A 61 -5.00 -2.42 -2.53
N THR A 62 -6.15 -1.97 -2.03
CA THR A 62 -7.29 -1.53 -2.86
C THR A 62 -7.32 -0.01 -3.07
N CYS A 63 -6.51 0.75 -2.33
CA CYS A 63 -6.41 2.20 -2.45
C CYS A 63 -5.87 2.62 -3.83
N LEU A 64 -6.45 3.68 -4.41
CA LEU A 64 -6.07 4.23 -5.72
C LEU A 64 -4.61 4.71 -5.79
N SER A 65 -4.04 5.14 -4.65
CA SER A 65 -2.66 5.62 -4.59
C SER A 65 -1.62 4.52 -4.74
N PHE A 66 -2.01 3.25 -4.55
CA PHE A 66 -1.10 2.12 -4.71
C PHE A 66 -1.18 1.61 -6.16
N LEU A 67 -0.06 1.74 -6.88
CA LEU A 67 0.07 1.29 -8.27
C LEU A 67 0.70 -0.11 -8.33
N LEU A 68 0.11 -0.98 -9.15
CA LEU A 68 0.49 -2.39 -9.24
C LEU A 68 1.49 -2.63 -10.37
N LYS A 69 2.60 -3.30 -10.02
CA LYS A 69 3.56 -3.84 -10.98
C LYS A 69 3.36 -5.34 -11.05
N ILE A 70 2.82 -5.86 -12.16
CA ILE A 70 2.50 -7.28 -12.31
C ILE A 70 3.45 -7.94 -13.31
N LYS A 71 4.07 -9.02 -12.88
CA LYS A 71 4.91 -9.95 -13.63
C LYS A 71 4.21 -11.30 -13.64
N ILE A 72 3.54 -11.59 -14.73
CA ILE A 72 2.81 -12.83 -14.90
C ILE A 72 3.80 -13.98 -15.14
N ARG A 73 3.76 -14.98 -14.25
CA ARG A 73 4.50 -16.25 -14.32
C ARG A 73 3.54 -17.44 -14.16
N PRO A 74 2.67 -17.71 -15.15
CA PRO A 74 1.67 -18.75 -15.01
C PRO A 74 2.32 -20.12 -15.22
N ARG A 75 2.11 -21.07 -14.31
CA ARG A 75 2.48 -22.47 -14.54
C ARG A 75 1.46 -23.20 -15.40
N THR A 76 0.23 -22.70 -15.41
CA THR A 76 -0.88 -23.25 -16.20
C THR A 76 -1.73 -22.14 -16.78
N GLN A 77 -2.48 -22.44 -17.84
CA GLN A 77 -3.46 -21.51 -18.40
C GLN A 77 -4.56 -21.14 -17.38
N SER A 78 -4.91 -22.05 -16.48
CA SER A 78 -5.89 -21.79 -15.42
C SER A 78 -5.39 -20.73 -14.43
N GLU A 79 -4.12 -20.81 -14.00
CA GLU A 79 -3.50 -19.80 -13.14
C GLU A 79 -3.45 -18.41 -13.80
N LEU A 80 -3.17 -18.38 -15.11
CA LEU A 80 -3.21 -17.15 -15.89
C LEU A 80 -4.61 -16.53 -15.88
N MET A 81 -5.65 -17.33 -16.20
CA MET A 81 -7.04 -16.85 -16.23
C MET A 81 -7.51 -16.38 -14.86
N GLN A 82 -7.18 -17.11 -13.79
CA GLN A 82 -7.50 -16.68 -12.42
C GLN A 82 -6.83 -15.35 -12.06
N SER A 83 -5.56 -15.17 -12.40
CA SER A 83 -4.86 -13.90 -12.15
C SER A 83 -5.47 -12.76 -12.97
N TYR A 84 -5.83 -13.05 -14.22
CA TYR A 84 -6.46 -12.09 -15.11
C TYR A 84 -7.81 -11.61 -14.57
N GLU A 85 -8.70 -12.54 -14.22
CA GLU A 85 -10.07 -12.22 -13.79
C GLU A 85 -10.12 -11.58 -12.40
N ASN A 86 -9.31 -12.07 -11.46
CA ASN A 86 -9.42 -11.66 -10.06
C ASN A 86 -8.53 -10.47 -9.70
N ILE A 87 -7.43 -10.24 -10.43
CA ILE A 87 -6.42 -9.24 -10.06
C ILE A 87 -6.25 -8.20 -11.17
N ILE A 88 -5.95 -8.63 -12.40
CA ILE A 88 -5.58 -7.71 -13.48
C ILE A 88 -6.80 -6.91 -13.95
N LEU A 89 -7.90 -7.58 -14.30
CA LEU A 89 -9.08 -6.95 -14.87
C LEU A 89 -9.74 -5.93 -13.92
N PRO A 90 -9.94 -6.24 -12.62
CA PRO A 90 -10.52 -5.28 -11.66
C PRO A 90 -9.60 -4.08 -11.41
N ASN A 91 -8.28 -4.30 -11.43
CA ASN A 91 -7.29 -3.28 -11.09
C ASN A 91 -6.61 -2.64 -12.31
N ARG A 92 -7.15 -2.81 -13.52
CA ARG A 92 -6.55 -2.29 -14.76
C ARG A 92 -6.19 -0.80 -14.73
N HIS A 93 -6.97 -0.01 -13.98
CA HIS A 93 -6.80 1.43 -13.84
C HIS A 93 -5.64 1.82 -12.91
N ARG A 94 -5.07 0.86 -12.19
CA ARG A 94 -3.96 1.01 -11.23
C ARG A 94 -2.70 0.28 -11.66
N LEU A 95 -2.71 -0.36 -12.83
CA LEU A 95 -1.53 -1.07 -13.34
C LEU A 95 -0.50 -0.05 -13.80
N LEU A 96 0.67 -0.09 -13.16
CA LEU A 96 1.85 0.65 -13.60
C LEU A 96 2.61 -0.09 -14.70
N SER A 97 2.73 -1.41 -14.56
CA SER A 97 3.40 -2.26 -15.53
C SER A 97 2.80 -3.66 -15.54
N LEU A 98 2.77 -4.27 -16.73
CA LEU A 98 2.37 -5.66 -16.94
C LEU A 98 3.41 -6.33 -17.85
N SER A 99 4.08 -7.36 -17.35
CA SER A 99 5.07 -8.13 -18.12
C SER A 99 4.84 -9.63 -17.97
N PHE A 100 5.24 -10.38 -18.99
CA PHE A 100 5.25 -11.84 -18.97
C PHE A 100 6.69 -12.30 -18.83
N GLU A 101 6.97 -13.20 -17.88
CA GLU A 101 8.27 -13.86 -17.82
C GLU A 101 8.11 -15.29 -18.34
N GLU A 102 8.84 -15.61 -19.41
CA GLU A 102 8.95 -16.96 -19.92
C GLU A 102 9.77 -17.80 -18.94
N THR A 103 9.18 -18.87 -18.42
CA THR A 103 9.96 -19.93 -17.77
C THR A 103 10.81 -20.59 -18.85
N LYS A 104 12.12 -20.35 -18.80
CA LYS A 104 13.13 -21.06 -19.61
C LYS A 104 13.12 -22.56 -19.34
#